data_AF-A0A1F9ZG92-F1
#
_entry.id   AF-A0A1F9ZG92-F1
#
_cell.length_a   1.000
_cell.length_b   1.000
_cell.length_c   1.000
_cell.angle_alpha   90.00
_cell.angle_beta   90.00
_cell.angle_gamma   90.00
#
_symmetry.space_group_name_H-M   'P 1'
#
loop_
_entity.id
_entity.type
_entity.pdbx_description
1 polymer ?
#
loop_
_entity_poly.entity_id
_entity_poly.type
_entity_poly.pdbx_seq_one_letter_code
_entity_poly.pdbx_strand_id
1 'polypeptide(L)'
;MLENTFVHIPWVGYPTEARLWREGFRTWDDFLGGDPRFRVGPERSRAIRAEVERSRSRLRAGDYRYFARRLSPRDQWRALGEWGDRAVYLDIETTGLRRNRHHVTIVGLSDGRRVRHFIEGVDLEEFPAAIAKAPMLVTFNGSRFDVPFMQARWPQLRFEQLHADLLYPLH
;
A
#
# COMPACT_ATOMS: atom_id res chain seq x y z
N MET A 1 -3.18 11.16 -7.97
CA MET A 1 -3.30 9.72 -7.64
C MET A 1 -3.44 9.64 -6.13
N LEU A 2 -4.03 8.59 -5.54
CA LEU A 2 -4.67 8.60 -4.22
C LEU A 2 -5.87 9.56 -4.09
N GLU A 3 -5.71 10.87 -4.22
CA GLU A 3 -6.83 11.83 -4.16
C GLU A 3 -7.85 11.65 -5.30
N ASN A 4 -7.49 10.90 -6.34
CA ASN A 4 -8.35 10.55 -7.45
C ASN A 4 -9.08 9.23 -7.26
N THR A 5 -8.81 8.48 -6.19
CA THR A 5 -9.41 7.17 -5.98
C THR A 5 -10.47 7.21 -4.90
N PHE A 6 -11.49 6.38 -5.05
CA PHE A 6 -12.58 6.24 -4.10
C PHE A 6 -12.75 4.78 -3.63
N VAL A 7 -11.99 3.83 -4.20
CA VAL A 7 -12.16 2.39 -3.91
C VAL A 7 -11.77 1.99 -2.48
N HIS A 8 -11.09 2.86 -1.72
CA HIS A 8 -10.82 2.66 -0.29
C HIS A 8 -12.03 3.01 0.60
N ILE A 9 -13.06 3.63 0.04
CA ILE A 9 -14.27 4.05 0.75
C ILE A 9 -15.26 2.87 0.78
N PRO A 10 -15.94 2.59 1.91
CA PRO A 10 -16.85 1.47 1.98
C PRO A 10 -17.98 1.69 0.97
N TRP A 11 -18.46 0.60 0.38
CA TRP A 11 -19.52 0.60 -0.65
C TRP A 11 -19.14 1.24 -1.99
N VAL A 12 -17.92 1.76 -2.15
CA VAL A 12 -17.43 2.29 -3.42
C VAL A 12 -16.47 1.27 -4.05
N GLY A 13 -16.95 0.53 -5.05
CA GLY A 13 -16.09 -0.31 -5.88
C GLY A 13 -15.69 0.37 -7.19
N TYR A 14 -14.86 -0.29 -8.01
CA TYR A 14 -14.42 0.24 -9.32
C TYR A 14 -15.55 0.72 -10.24
N PRO A 15 -16.71 0.04 -10.36
CA PRO A 15 -17.78 0.54 -11.21
C PRO A 15 -18.33 1.89 -10.73
N THR A 16 -18.39 2.09 -9.41
CA THR A 16 -18.82 3.35 -8.80
C THR A 16 -17.76 4.42 -8.98
N GLU A 17 -16.48 4.12 -8.75
CA GLU A 17 -15.35 5.03 -9.01
C GLU A 17 -15.33 5.49 -10.47
N ALA A 18 -15.37 4.56 -11.42
CA ALA A 18 -15.37 4.87 -12.85
C ALA A 18 -16.58 5.72 -13.27
N ARG A 19 -17.73 5.54 -12.61
CA ARG A 19 -18.90 6.40 -12.82
C ARG A 19 -18.68 7.80 -12.27
N LEU A 20 -18.16 7.95 -11.05
CA LEU A 20 -17.82 9.24 -10.46
C LEU A 20 -16.88 10.04 -11.39
N TRP A 21 -15.84 9.39 -11.91
CA TRP A 21 -14.92 10.03 -12.87
C TRP A 21 -15.58 10.50 -14.16
N ARG A 22 -16.50 9.70 -14.73
CA ARG A 22 -17.27 10.07 -15.93
C ARG A 22 -18.25 11.22 -15.67
N GLU A 23 -18.79 11.30 -14.45
CA GLU A 23 -19.67 12.37 -14.00
C GLU A 23 -18.90 13.65 -13.60
N GLY A 24 -17.56 13.67 -13.71
CA GLY A 24 -16.71 14.84 -13.44
C GLY A 24 -16.09 14.88 -12.04
N PHE A 25 -16.46 13.95 -11.15
CA PHE A 25 -15.90 13.84 -9.80
C PHE A 25 -14.58 13.07 -9.84
N ARG A 26 -13.51 13.73 -10.34
CA ARG A 26 -12.20 13.10 -10.58
C ARG A 26 -11.26 13.16 -9.39
N THR A 27 -11.52 14.06 -8.45
CA THR A 27 -10.76 14.26 -7.21
C THR A 27 -11.70 14.25 -6.00
N TRP A 28 -11.13 14.09 -4.81
CA TRP A 28 -11.87 14.30 -3.56
C TRP A 28 -12.44 15.71 -3.45
N ASP A 29 -11.77 16.73 -3.98
CA ASP A 29 -12.28 18.11 -3.96
C ASP A 29 -13.47 18.29 -4.92
N ASP A 30 -13.43 17.72 -6.14
CA ASP A 30 -14.59 17.71 -7.04
C ASP A 30 -15.79 17.03 -6.35
N PHE A 31 -15.53 15.90 -5.69
CA PHE A 31 -16.53 15.14 -4.96
C PHE A 31 -17.17 15.94 -3.82
N LEU A 32 -16.34 16.63 -3.03
CA LEU A 32 -16.80 17.41 -1.89
C LEU A 32 -17.51 18.69 -2.34
N GLY A 33 -17.09 19.30 -3.44
CA GLY A 33 -17.68 20.51 -4.01
C GLY A 33 -19.01 20.30 -4.76
N GLY A 34 -19.32 19.07 -5.18
CA GLY A 34 -20.60 18.75 -5.82
C GLY A 34 -21.47 17.80 -5.01
N ASP A 35 -22.49 17.22 -5.65
CA ASP A 35 -23.44 16.27 -5.04
C ASP A 35 -23.60 14.99 -5.88
N PRO A 36 -22.62 14.06 -5.81
CA PRO A 36 -22.66 12.83 -6.59
C PRO A 36 -23.80 11.91 -6.15
N ARG A 37 -24.58 11.44 -7.12
CA ARG A 37 -25.72 10.55 -6.84
C ARG A 37 -25.24 9.12 -6.63
N PHE A 38 -25.59 8.52 -5.49
CA PHE A 38 -25.33 7.11 -5.22
C PHE A 38 -26.61 6.27 -5.28
N ARG A 39 -26.47 5.02 -5.71
CA ARG A 39 -27.54 4.00 -5.64
C ARG A 39 -27.57 3.34 -4.26
N VAL A 40 -27.43 4.13 -3.21
CA VAL A 40 -27.43 3.71 -1.80
C VAL A 40 -28.34 4.64 -1.00
N GLY A 41 -28.77 4.20 0.19
CA GLY A 41 -29.61 5.02 1.05
C GLY A 41 -28.90 6.30 1.54
N PRO A 42 -29.67 7.32 1.98
CA PRO A 42 -29.14 8.64 2.34
C PRO A 42 -28.11 8.62 3.47
N GLU A 43 -28.23 7.67 4.40
CA GLU A 43 -27.25 7.46 5.46
C GLU A 43 -25.88 7.02 4.91
N ARG A 44 -25.87 6.05 3.99
CA ARG A 44 -24.63 5.59 3.35
C ARG A 44 -24.01 6.69 2.48
N SER A 45 -24.81 7.48 1.76
CA SER A 45 -24.30 8.63 1.00
C SER A 45 -23.60 9.65 1.92
N ARG A 46 -24.18 9.95 3.09
CA ARG A 46 -23.54 10.80 4.12
C ARG A 46 -22.25 10.18 4.66
N ALA A 47 -22.26 8.88 4.93
CA ALA A 47 -21.07 8.17 5.41
C ALA A 47 -19.93 8.13 4.38
N ILE A 48 -20.25 7.97 3.09
CA ILE A 48 -19.26 8.06 2.00
C ILE A 48 -18.64 9.45 1.97
N ARG A 49 -19.43 10.51 2.04
CA ARG A 49 -18.92 11.90 2.08
C ARG A 49 -18.03 12.15 3.29
N ALA A 50 -18.46 11.71 4.47
CA ALA A 50 -17.65 11.81 5.68
C ALA A 50 -16.33 11.04 5.58
N GLU A 51 -16.30 9.93 4.85
CA GLU A 51 -15.06 9.18 4.62
C GLU A 51 -14.11 9.89 3.63
N VAL A 52 -14.62 10.62 2.64
CA VAL A 52 -13.79 11.48 1.78
C VAL A 52 -13.13 12.59 2.59
N GLU A 53 -13.89 13.27 3.46
CA GLU A 53 -13.34 14.29 4.37
C GLU A 53 -12.29 13.71 5.32
N ARG A 54 -12.56 12.52 5.87
CA ARG A 54 -11.61 11.78 6.70
C ARG A 54 -10.34 11.44 5.93
N SER A 55 -10.48 10.96 4.69
CA SER A 55 -9.34 10.62 3.83
C SER A 55 -8.45 11.84 3.60
N ARG A 56 -9.04 13.00 3.31
CA ARG A 56 -8.31 14.27 3.17
C ARG A 56 -7.58 14.67 4.45
N SER A 57 -8.22 14.53 5.60
CA SER A 57 -7.59 14.82 6.90
C SER A 57 -6.42 13.87 7.20
N ARG A 58 -6.59 12.57 6.93
CA ARG A 58 -5.55 11.54 7.13
C ARG A 58 -4.36 11.73 6.19
N LEU A 59 -4.62 12.11 4.94
CA LEU A 59 -3.59 12.47 3.98
C LEU A 59 -2.76 13.67 4.48
N ARG A 60 -3.41 14.76 4.90
CA ARG A 60 -2.72 15.94 5.46
C ARG A 60 -1.89 15.62 6.70
N ALA A 61 -2.31 14.64 7.50
CA ALA A 61 -1.57 14.16 8.66
C ALA A 61 -0.42 13.19 8.32
N GLY A 62 -0.26 12.79 7.04
CA GLY A 62 0.75 11.83 6.61
C GLY A 62 0.49 10.39 7.09
N ASP A 63 -0.75 10.05 7.44
CA ASP A 63 -1.14 8.75 8.02
C ASP A 63 -1.23 7.66 6.95
N TYR A 64 -0.07 7.20 6.46
CA TYR A 64 0.01 6.11 5.47
C TYR A 64 -0.64 4.81 5.96
N ARG A 65 -0.59 4.53 7.27
CA ARG A 65 -1.18 3.32 7.89
C ARG A 65 -2.69 3.31 7.74
N TYR A 66 -3.35 4.47 7.77
CA TYR A 66 -4.77 4.56 7.43
C TYR A 66 -5.02 4.03 6.01
N PHE A 67 -4.25 4.47 5.02
CA PHE A 67 -4.44 4.01 3.64
C PHE A 67 -4.03 2.55 3.43
N ALA A 68 -2.97 2.07 4.09
CA ALA A 68 -2.55 0.65 4.06
C ALA A 68 -3.66 -0.29 4.56
N ARG A 69 -4.49 0.15 5.51
CA ARG A 69 -5.64 -0.61 6.01
C ARG A 69 -6.90 -0.48 5.16
N ARG A 70 -7.03 0.59 4.38
CA ARG A 70 -8.28 0.94 3.66
C ARG A 70 -8.24 0.54 2.18
N LEU A 71 -7.06 0.61 1.56
CA LEU A 71 -6.84 0.14 0.21
C LEU A 71 -6.64 -1.38 0.20
N SER A 72 -7.29 -2.05 -0.75
CA SER A 72 -6.99 -3.46 -1.00
C SER A 72 -5.54 -3.62 -1.50
N PRO A 73 -4.89 -4.77 -1.32
CA PRO A 73 -3.50 -4.97 -1.73
C PRO A 73 -3.22 -4.56 -3.19
N ARG A 74 -4.15 -4.84 -4.11
CA ARG A 74 -4.03 -4.47 -5.53
C ARG A 74 -4.17 -2.99 -5.85
N ASP A 75 -4.61 -2.17 -4.88
CA ASP A 75 -4.83 -0.73 -5.07
C ASP A 75 -3.82 0.13 -4.32
N GLN A 76 -2.96 -0.46 -3.48
CA GLN A 76 -2.02 0.30 -2.65
C GLN A 76 -0.97 1.06 -3.49
N TRP A 77 -0.70 0.61 -4.72
CA TRP A 77 0.14 1.34 -5.69
C TRP A 77 -0.40 2.75 -6.00
N ARG A 78 -1.71 3.00 -5.84
CA ARG A 78 -2.30 4.32 -6.08
C ARG A 78 -1.75 5.39 -5.13
N ALA A 79 -1.12 4.98 -4.03
CA ALA A 79 -0.47 5.85 -3.06
C ALA A 79 0.99 6.20 -3.42
N LEU A 80 1.53 5.66 -4.54
CA LEU A 80 2.90 5.96 -5.00
C LEU A 80 3.14 7.45 -5.24
N GLY A 81 2.12 8.19 -5.70
CA GLY A 81 2.25 9.64 -5.89
C GLY A 81 2.56 10.41 -4.61
N GLU A 82 2.26 9.83 -3.44
CA GLU A 82 2.23 10.52 -2.16
C GLU A 82 3.33 10.08 -1.20
N TRP A 83 3.78 8.82 -1.33
CA TRP A 83 4.85 8.24 -0.52
C TRP A 83 5.97 7.59 -1.34
N GLY A 84 5.93 7.65 -2.67
CA GLY A 84 6.89 6.98 -3.54
C GLY A 84 8.33 7.47 -3.38
N ASP A 85 8.52 8.76 -3.10
CA ASP A 85 9.78 9.42 -2.78
C ASP A 85 10.36 9.01 -1.40
N ARG A 86 9.57 8.29 -0.59
CA ARG A 86 10.01 7.64 0.65
C ARG A 86 9.78 6.12 0.62
N ALA A 87 9.52 5.56 -0.54
CA ALA A 87 9.33 4.13 -0.67
C ALA A 87 10.67 3.39 -0.60
N VAL A 88 10.63 2.14 -0.13
CA VAL A 88 11.74 1.21 -0.22
C VAL A 88 11.38 0.07 -1.14
N TYR A 89 12.26 -0.20 -2.10
CA TYR A 89 12.20 -1.35 -2.99
C TYR A 89 12.89 -2.51 -2.30
N LEU A 90 12.17 -3.62 -2.16
CA LEU A 90 12.62 -4.81 -1.45
C LEU A 90 12.60 -6.01 -2.39
N ASP A 91 13.64 -6.82 -2.26
CA ASP A 91 13.79 -8.12 -2.90
C ASP A 91 14.58 -9.05 -1.96
N ILE A 92 14.35 -10.36 -2.05
CA ILE A 92 15.02 -11.35 -1.20
C ILE A 92 15.63 -12.49 -2.01
N GLU A 93 16.74 -13.02 -1.51
CA GLU A 93 17.29 -14.30 -1.94
C GLU A 93 17.01 -15.36 -0.89
N THR A 94 16.71 -16.58 -1.33
CA THR A 94 16.36 -17.70 -0.46
C THR A 94 17.09 -18.97 -0.88
N THR A 95 17.26 -19.92 0.05
CA THR A 95 17.82 -21.24 -0.28
C THR A 95 16.89 -22.13 -1.13
N GLY A 96 15.69 -21.64 -1.47
CA GLY A 96 14.70 -22.33 -2.29
C GLY A 96 13.29 -21.79 -2.06
N LEU A 97 12.30 -22.34 -2.77
CA LEU A 97 11.00 -21.67 -2.96
C LEU A 97 9.96 -21.90 -1.85
N ARG A 98 10.23 -22.77 -0.88
CA ARG A 98 9.25 -23.14 0.17
C ARG A 98 9.68 -22.62 1.55
N ARG A 99 9.01 -21.58 2.05
CA ARG A 99 9.31 -20.95 3.36
C ARG A 99 9.31 -21.86 4.59
N ASN A 100 8.73 -23.06 4.50
CA ASN A 100 8.74 -24.06 5.58
C ASN A 100 9.93 -25.04 5.51
N ARG A 101 10.78 -24.93 4.47
CA ARG A 101 11.96 -25.76 4.24
C ARG A 101 13.21 -24.94 3.88
N HIS A 102 13.01 -23.68 3.51
CA HIS A 102 14.03 -22.77 3.05
C HIS A 102 13.93 -21.46 3.81
N HIS A 103 15.01 -20.72 3.83
CA HIS A 103 15.16 -19.49 4.58
C HIS A 103 15.78 -18.39 3.73
N VAL A 104 15.65 -17.16 4.21
CA VAL A 104 16.20 -15.96 3.57
C VAL A 104 17.71 -15.91 3.79
N THR A 105 18.48 -15.72 2.72
CA THR A 105 19.94 -15.58 2.77
C THR A 105 20.39 -14.13 2.59
N ILE A 106 19.67 -13.37 1.76
CA ILE A 106 19.96 -11.96 1.50
C ILE A 106 18.64 -11.19 1.45
N VAL A 107 18.64 -9.98 2.01
CA VAL A 107 17.59 -8.98 1.76
C VAL A 107 18.21 -7.75 1.11
N GLY A 108 17.71 -7.37 -0.06
CA GLY A 108 18.03 -6.10 -0.70
C GLY A 108 17.02 -5.02 -0.34
N LEU A 109 17.49 -3.84 0.04
CA LEU A 109 16.68 -2.63 0.17
C LEU A 109 17.27 -1.51 -0.67
N SER A 110 16.42 -0.83 -1.45
CA SER A 110 16.79 0.38 -2.17
C SER A 110 15.80 1.50 -1.91
N ASP A 111 16.27 2.72 -1.67
CA ASP A 111 15.43 3.93 -1.60
C ASP A 111 15.40 4.69 -2.95
N GLY A 112 15.87 4.05 -4.02
CA GLY A 112 16.05 4.65 -5.35
C GLY A 112 17.34 5.45 -5.50
N ARG A 113 18.12 5.65 -4.44
CA ARG A 113 19.42 6.35 -4.46
C ARG A 113 20.55 5.48 -3.95
N ARG A 114 20.30 4.71 -2.90
CA ARG A 114 21.25 3.83 -2.24
C ARG A 114 20.65 2.45 -2.13
N VAL A 115 21.52 1.45 -2.24
CA VAL A 115 21.18 0.06 -2.00
C VAL A 115 21.91 -0.40 -0.73
N ARG A 116 21.17 -1.10 0.13
CA ARG A 116 21.72 -1.83 1.27
C ARG A 116 21.36 -3.29 1.12
N HIS A 117 22.34 -4.16 1.31
CA HIS A 117 22.14 -5.59 1.38
C HIS A 117 22.32 -6.02 2.83
N PHE A 118 21.48 -6.94 3.28
CA PHE A 118 21.60 -7.60 4.57
C PHE A 118 21.85 -9.08 4.32
N ILE A 119 22.91 -9.64 4.87
CA ILE A 119 23.44 -10.96 4.51
C ILE A 119 23.40 -11.89 5.73
N GLU A 120 22.90 -13.12 5.55
CA GLU A 120 22.88 -14.15 6.58
C GLU A 120 24.27 -14.39 7.17
N GLY A 121 24.36 -14.43 8.49
CA GLY A 121 25.63 -14.58 9.21
C GLY A 121 26.50 -13.32 9.28
N VAL A 122 26.07 -12.21 8.64
CA VAL A 122 26.77 -10.92 8.67
C VAL A 122 25.94 -9.88 9.40
N ASP A 123 24.83 -9.44 8.80
CA ASP A 123 24.00 -8.33 9.30
C ASP A 123 22.49 -8.51 9.02
N LEU A 124 22.06 -9.71 8.59
CA LEU A 124 20.64 -10.02 8.29
C LEU A 124 19.67 -9.63 9.41
N GLU A 125 20.07 -9.78 10.67
CA GLU A 125 19.23 -9.47 11.83
C GLU A 125 18.98 -7.97 12.04
N GLU A 126 19.70 -7.09 11.32
CA GLU A 126 19.44 -5.64 11.35
C GLU A 126 18.28 -5.22 10.44
N PHE A 127 17.85 -6.08 9.51
CA PHE A 127 16.82 -5.78 8.53
C PHE A 127 15.48 -5.30 9.15
N PRO A 128 14.91 -5.96 10.19
CA PRO A 128 13.64 -5.54 10.79
C PRO A 128 13.61 -4.08 11.25
N ALA A 129 14.73 -3.57 11.78
CA ALA A 129 14.84 -2.18 12.22
C ALA A 129 14.94 -1.20 11.03
N ALA A 130 15.53 -1.63 9.91
CA ALA A 130 15.64 -0.83 8.71
C ALA A 130 14.28 -0.66 8.00
N ILE A 131 13.50 -1.74 7.86
CA ILE A 131 12.23 -1.71 7.13
C ILE A 131 11.12 -0.97 7.88
N ALA A 132 11.14 -0.96 9.22
CA ALA A 132 10.10 -0.36 10.06
C ALA A 132 9.92 1.16 9.86
N LYS A 133 10.90 1.83 9.24
CA LYS A 133 10.91 3.28 9.01
C LYS A 133 10.24 3.70 7.70
N ALA A 134 10.00 2.76 6.79
CA ALA A 134 9.48 3.07 5.47
C ALA A 134 7.94 3.23 5.50
N PRO A 135 7.38 4.35 4.99
CA PRO A 135 5.93 4.49 4.84
C PRO A 135 5.36 3.60 3.73
N MET A 136 6.21 3.17 2.79
CA MET A 136 5.81 2.40 1.63
C MET A 136 6.88 1.38 1.24
N LEU A 137 6.44 0.16 0.96
CA LEU A 137 7.21 -0.96 0.44
C LEU A 137 6.82 -1.20 -1.02
N VAL A 138 7.81 -1.39 -1.88
CA VAL A 138 7.63 -1.78 -3.29
C VAL A 138 8.33 -3.11 -3.51
N THR A 139 7.65 -4.06 -4.15
CA THR A 139 8.20 -5.40 -4.47
C THR A 139 7.68 -5.86 -5.83
N PHE A 140 8.23 -6.93 -6.38
CA PHE A 140 7.61 -7.67 -7.47
C PHE A 140 7.20 -9.07 -7.00
N ASN A 141 5.90 -9.38 -6.96
CA ASN A 141 5.33 -10.63 -6.42
C ASN A 141 5.63 -10.86 -4.92
N GLY A 142 6.02 -9.79 -4.20
CA GLY A 142 6.43 -9.87 -2.80
C GLY A 142 5.29 -10.14 -1.82
N SER A 143 4.03 -9.85 -2.19
CA SER A 143 2.89 -10.24 -1.35
C SER A 143 2.73 -11.76 -1.25
N ARG A 144 3.18 -12.50 -2.28
CA ARG A 144 3.07 -13.97 -2.34
C ARG A 144 4.37 -14.69 -1.95
N PHE A 145 5.51 -14.02 -2.08
CA PHE A 145 6.82 -14.63 -1.86
C PHE A 145 7.59 -13.96 -0.71
N ASP A 146 8.08 -12.74 -0.92
CA ASP A 146 9.00 -12.03 -0.03
C ASP A 146 8.44 -11.86 1.39
N VAL A 147 7.25 -11.25 1.51
CA VAL A 147 6.62 -10.96 2.80
C VAL A 147 6.34 -12.24 3.58
N PRO A 148 5.77 -13.31 3.00
CA PRO A 148 5.66 -14.60 3.68
C PRO A 148 6.98 -15.21 4.17
N PHE A 149 8.08 -15.08 3.41
CA PHE A 149 9.40 -15.55 3.86
C PHE A 149 9.93 -14.73 5.04
N MET A 150 9.80 -13.40 4.97
CA MET A 150 10.22 -12.51 6.05
C MET A 150 9.39 -12.72 7.32
N GLN A 151 8.07 -12.92 7.20
CA GLN A 151 7.20 -13.23 8.34
C GLN A 151 7.50 -14.60 8.96
N ALA A 152 7.92 -15.58 8.16
CA ALA A 152 8.37 -16.88 8.68
C ALA A 152 9.68 -16.75 9.46
N ARG A 153 10.60 -15.89 9.01
CA ARG A 153 11.90 -15.68 9.68
C ARG A 153 11.83 -14.77 10.90
N TRP A 154 10.99 -13.73 10.86
CA TRP A 154 10.76 -12.79 11.96
C TRP A 154 9.26 -12.69 12.26
N PRO A 155 8.70 -13.61 13.08
CA PRO A 155 7.26 -13.64 13.38
C PRO A 155 6.71 -12.37 14.04
N GLN A 156 7.57 -11.57 14.68
CA GLN A 156 7.21 -10.31 15.33
C GLN A 156 7.20 -9.12 14.34
N LEU A 157 7.80 -9.26 13.15
CA LEU A 157 7.85 -8.22 12.15
C LEU A 157 6.47 -8.02 11.51
N ARG A 158 5.90 -6.84 11.69
CA ARG A 158 4.62 -6.44 11.08
C ARG A 158 4.86 -5.51 9.91
N PHE A 159 4.25 -5.83 8.77
CA PHE A 159 4.22 -4.99 7.58
C PHE A 159 2.99 -4.09 7.65
N GLU A 160 3.14 -2.90 8.23
CA GLU A 160 2.05 -1.91 8.40
C GLU A 160 2.12 -0.76 7.39
N GLN A 161 3.23 -0.68 6.65
CA GLN A 161 3.42 0.23 5.53
C GLN A 161 2.46 -0.06 4.38
N LEU A 162 2.27 0.94 3.52
CA LEU A 162 1.69 0.70 2.20
C LEU A 162 2.58 -0.31 1.46
N HIS A 163 1.98 -1.19 0.67
CA HIS A 163 2.69 -2.21 -0.11
C HIS A 163 2.24 -2.16 -1.56
N ALA A 164 3.04 -1.52 -2.42
CA ALA A 164 2.88 -1.62 -3.86
C ALA A 164 3.60 -2.86 -4.38
N ASP A 165 2.89 -3.99 -4.40
CA ASP A 165 3.34 -5.16 -5.15
C ASP A 165 3.06 -4.92 -6.65
N LEU A 166 4.14 -4.73 -7.41
CA LEU A 166 4.12 -4.42 -8.84
C LEU A 166 3.50 -5.53 -9.70
N LEU A 167 3.30 -6.72 -9.14
CA LEU A 167 2.52 -7.78 -9.78
C LEU A 167 1.11 -7.28 -10.15
N TYR A 168 0.43 -6.55 -9.26
CA TYR A 168 -0.97 -6.16 -9.47
C TYR A 168 -1.23 -5.05 -10.51
N PRO A 169 -0.49 -3.92 -10.53
CA PRO A 169 -0.71 -2.90 -11.56
C PRO A 169 -0.24 -3.32 -12.95
N LEU A 170 0.56 -4.40 -13.06
CA LEU A 170 1.10 -4.90 -14.33
C LEU A 170 0.34 -6.14 -14.88
N HIS A 171 -0.80 -6.50 -14.26
CA HIS A 171 -1.65 -7.63 -14.66
C HIS A 171 -2.99 -7.20 -15.25
#